data_AF-A0A974DZX6-F1
#
_entry.id   AF-A0A974DZX6-F1
#
_cell.length_a   1.000
_cell.length_b   1.000
_cell.length_c   1.000
_cell.angle_alpha   90.00
_cell.angle_beta   90.00
_cell.angle_gamma   90.00
#
_symmetry.space_group_name_H-M   'P 1'
#
loop_
_entity.id
_entity.type
_entity.pdbx_description
1 polymer ?
#
loop_
_entity_poly.entity_id
_entity_poly.type
_entity_poly.pdbx_seq_one_letter_code
_entity_poly.pdbx_strand_id
1 'polypeptide(L)'
;MALLDMQLYYLASQLLQVWTLRYSDKEEALYQLWQEVLQTELPPIHALETTSPGCSKPINNPILISQRYILTLANHTIKAENLGPLTPLWRNKKLAPLDKLIPPKSCLEAGIYTLGQVWTDQGMASFAHLKETDSIPNSQWFTYHKIRKAAQRSLNFRNTQLTVSSVVEVFKQEQTGHKITMFYRALMSPIIQRSPLKVRDRWETDTEQITDDQWDQACKLIAQHWKDRSPPTYPEWEKSIQETQAVEHMLARKNGTVKQHLSIWQLWILENV
;
A
#
# COMPACT_ATOMS: atom_id res chain seq x y z
N MET A 1 3.64 -12.51 -20.12
CA MET A 1 4.29 -11.97 -18.90
C MET A 1 3.90 -10.51 -18.74
N ALA A 2 3.45 -10.08 -17.55
CA ALA A 2 3.34 -8.65 -17.25
C ALA A 2 4.67 -8.23 -16.63
N LEU A 3 5.36 -7.27 -17.24
CA LEU A 3 6.54 -6.62 -16.66
C LEU A 3 6.22 -6.15 -15.24
N LEU A 4 7.24 -6.17 -14.38
CA LEU A 4 7.11 -5.61 -13.03
C LEU A 4 6.66 -4.15 -13.17
N ASP A 5 5.47 -3.84 -12.66
CA ASP A 5 5.01 -2.46 -12.61
C ASP A 5 5.96 -1.66 -11.70
N MET A 6 6.90 -0.94 -12.32
CA MET A 6 7.94 -0.19 -11.64
C MET A 6 7.36 0.92 -10.76
N GLN A 7 6.18 1.46 -11.11
CA GLN A 7 5.50 2.45 -10.28
C GLN A 7 4.98 1.81 -8.99
N LEU A 8 4.38 0.62 -9.07
CA LEU A 8 3.93 -0.12 -7.89
C LEU A 8 5.10 -0.63 -7.05
N TYR A 9 6.21 -1.02 -7.67
CA TYR A 9 7.41 -1.43 -6.95
C TYR A 9 8.06 -0.25 -6.22
N TYR A 10 8.17 0.91 -6.88
CA TYR A 10 8.58 2.15 -6.24
C TYR A 10 7.65 2.49 -5.07
N LEU A 11 6.34 2.45 -5.27
CA LEU A 11 5.35 2.71 -4.22
C LEU A 11 5.50 1.75 -3.03
N ALA A 12 5.71 0.46 -3.29
CA ALA A 12 5.98 -0.55 -2.27
C ALA A 12 7.27 -0.26 -1.47
N SER A 13 8.32 0.23 -2.14
CA SER A 13 9.56 0.63 -1.47
C SER A 13 9.37 1.85 -0.57
N GLN A 14 8.53 2.80 -0.95
CA GLN A 14 8.21 3.96 -0.12
C GLN A 14 7.33 3.55 1.08
N LEU A 15 6.38 2.64 0.89
CA LEU A 15 5.58 2.09 1.99
C LEU A 15 6.44 1.32 3.01
N LEU A 16 7.54 0.68 2.59
CA LEU A 16 8.50 0.09 3.51
C LEU A 16 9.11 1.16 4.44
N GLN A 17 9.47 2.34 3.93
CA GLN A 17 10.01 3.41 4.79
C GLN A 17 9.00 3.84 5.85
N VAL A 18 7.73 3.95 5.47
CA VAL A 18 6.62 4.25 6.39
C VAL A 18 6.43 3.11 7.40
N TRP A 19 6.58 1.86 6.96
CA TRP A 19 6.53 0.69 7.83
C TRP A 19 7.67 0.70 8.85
N THR A 20 8.90 1.01 8.44
CA THR A 20 10.04 1.15 9.35
C THR A 20 9.77 2.22 10.42
N LEU A 21 9.18 3.35 10.02
CA LEU A 21 8.80 4.41 10.96
C LEU A 21 7.68 3.99 11.93
N ARG A 22 6.77 3.09 11.53
CA ARG A 22 5.72 2.58 12.40
C ARG A 22 6.28 1.73 13.55
N TYR A 23 7.33 0.99 13.28
CA TYR A 23 7.94 0.05 14.22
C TYR A 23 9.24 0.57 14.85
N SER A 24 9.64 1.81 14.55
CA SER A 24 10.78 2.44 15.20
C SER A 24 10.45 2.75 16.66
N ASP A 25 11.33 2.35 17.56
CA ASP A 25 11.19 2.67 18.98
C ASP A 25 11.43 4.15 19.26
N LYS A 26 10.85 4.65 20.37
CA LYS A 26 11.01 6.04 20.78
C LYS A 26 12.47 6.45 20.95
N GLU A 27 13.34 5.52 21.32
CA GLU A 27 14.76 5.78 21.55
C GLU A 27 15.58 5.80 20.25
N GLU A 28 15.02 5.33 19.13
CA GLU A 28 15.72 5.31 17.86
C GLU A 28 15.89 6.72 17.27
N ALA A 29 17.06 6.95 16.67
CA ALA A 29 17.37 8.22 16.00
C ALA A 29 16.35 8.56 14.91
N LEU A 30 15.82 7.56 14.21
CA LEU A 30 14.78 7.76 13.19
C LEU A 30 13.50 8.34 13.81
N TYR A 31 13.03 7.77 14.92
CA TYR A 31 11.83 8.25 15.61
C TYR A 31 12.01 9.69 16.10
N GLN A 32 13.15 9.97 16.75
CA GLN A 32 13.48 11.29 17.28
C GLN A 32 13.57 12.35 16.18
N LEU A 33 14.25 12.03 15.07
CA LEU A 33 14.32 12.92 13.91
C LEU A 33 12.93 13.26 13.38
N TRP A 34 12.06 12.27 13.27
CA TRP A 34 10.71 12.50 12.79
C TRP A 34 9.85 13.30 13.78
N GLN A 35 10.03 13.11 15.08
CA GLN A 35 9.37 13.93 16.09
C GLN A 35 9.75 15.41 15.99
N GLU A 36 11.04 15.71 15.79
CA GLU A 36 11.53 17.08 15.57
C GLU A 36 10.96 17.70 14.29
N VAL A 37 10.85 16.91 13.22
CA VAL A 37 10.26 17.36 11.95
C VAL A 37 8.75 17.62 12.07
N LEU A 38 8.04 16.78 12.81
CA LEU A 38 6.58 16.81 12.91
C LEU A 38 6.05 17.77 13.97
N GLN A 39 6.86 18.12 14.97
CA GLN A 39 6.52 19.03 16.07
C GLN A 39 5.17 18.68 16.72
N THR A 40 5.02 17.42 17.12
CA THR A 40 3.74 16.85 17.57
C THR A 40 3.95 15.91 18.74
N GLU A 41 2.92 15.73 19.57
CA GLU A 41 2.93 14.75 20.67
C GLU A 41 2.52 13.35 20.20
N LEU A 42 2.07 13.23 18.93
CA LEU A 42 1.66 11.96 18.33
C LEU A 42 2.87 11.17 17.84
N PRO A 43 2.85 9.83 17.88
CA PRO A 43 3.87 9.04 17.20
C PRO A 43 3.97 9.40 15.71
N PRO A 44 5.16 9.34 15.10
CA PRO A 44 5.39 9.85 13.74
C PRO A 44 4.45 9.30 12.69
N ILE A 45 4.22 7.99 12.70
CA ILE A 45 3.30 7.32 11.77
C ILE A 45 1.89 7.89 11.83
N HIS A 46 1.37 8.16 13.03
CA HIS A 46 0.02 8.71 13.21
C HIS A 46 -0.03 10.17 12.77
N ALA A 47 1.01 10.94 13.04
CA ALA A 47 1.12 12.32 12.60
C ALA A 47 1.17 12.47 11.08
N LEU A 48 1.83 11.52 10.38
CA LEU A 48 1.85 11.47 8.92
C LEU A 48 0.44 11.31 8.35
N GLU A 49 -0.38 10.43 8.93
CA GLU A 49 -1.75 10.18 8.50
C GLU A 49 -2.75 11.27 8.92
N THR A 50 -2.38 12.18 9.84
CA THR A 50 -3.27 13.30 10.21
C THR A 50 -3.36 14.37 9.11
N THR A 51 -4.57 14.84 8.85
CA THR A 51 -4.83 15.88 7.82
C THR A 51 -4.31 17.26 8.19
N SER A 52 -3.99 17.50 9.46
CA SER A 52 -3.44 18.77 9.95
C SER A 52 -2.74 18.52 11.29
N PRO A 53 -1.40 18.41 11.33
CA PRO A 53 -0.68 18.13 12.56
C PRO A 53 -0.58 19.40 13.40
N GLY A 54 -1.69 19.96 13.90
CA GLY A 54 -1.73 21.02 14.92
C GLY A 54 -1.01 22.36 14.64
N CYS A 55 -0.16 22.45 13.63
CA CYS A 55 0.57 23.65 13.26
C CYS A 55 -0.34 24.59 12.49
N SER A 56 -0.47 25.80 12.99
CA SER A 56 -1.00 26.96 12.28
C SER A 56 -0.15 27.36 11.05
N LYS A 57 1.04 26.77 10.88
CA LYS A 57 1.93 26.98 9.75
C LYS A 57 1.75 25.88 8.70
N PRO A 58 1.72 26.24 7.40
CA PRO A 58 1.73 25.24 6.32
C PRO A 58 2.98 24.38 6.45
N ILE A 59 2.80 23.07 6.25
CA ILE A 59 3.90 22.13 6.35
C ILE A 59 4.75 22.27 5.09
N ASN A 60 5.93 22.87 5.24
CA ASN A 60 6.87 23.09 4.15
C ASN A 60 7.97 22.01 4.07
N ASN A 61 7.90 20.97 4.91
CA ASN A 61 8.90 19.91 4.88
C ASN A 61 8.67 18.98 3.66
N PRO A 62 9.61 18.89 2.71
CA PRO A 62 9.44 18.13 1.47
C PRO A 62 9.33 16.61 1.72
N ILE A 63 10.03 16.09 2.72
CA ILE A 63 9.98 14.66 3.09
C ILE A 63 8.58 14.31 3.57
N LEU A 64 8.00 15.16 4.43
CA LEU A 64 6.66 14.95 4.94
C LEU A 64 5.60 15.02 3.84
N ILE A 65 5.71 16.02 2.95
CA ILE A 65 4.82 16.14 1.79
C ILE A 65 4.90 14.87 0.93
N SER A 66 6.11 14.37 0.67
CA SER A 66 6.34 13.14 -0.08
C SER A 66 5.70 11.93 0.60
N GLN A 67 5.96 11.69 1.89
CA GLN A 67 5.40 10.52 2.59
C GLN A 67 3.88 10.54 2.68
N ARG A 68 3.27 11.72 2.85
CA ARG A 68 1.81 11.88 2.78
C ARG A 68 1.25 11.61 1.40
N TYR A 69 1.95 12.08 0.37
CA TYR A 69 1.59 11.80 -1.01
C TYR A 69 1.65 10.31 -1.29
N ILE A 70 2.68 9.60 -0.84
CA ILE A 70 2.83 8.14 -0.96
C ILE A 70 1.67 7.39 -0.31
N LEU A 71 1.31 7.74 0.93
CA LEU A 71 0.16 7.12 1.62
C LEU A 71 -1.16 7.42 0.91
N THR A 72 -1.32 8.64 0.41
CA THR A 72 -2.50 9.04 -0.37
C THR A 72 -2.57 8.23 -1.67
N LEU A 73 -1.46 8.12 -2.39
CA LEU A 73 -1.36 7.39 -3.64
C LEU A 73 -1.65 5.90 -3.42
N ALA A 74 -1.08 5.26 -2.40
CA ALA A 74 -1.37 3.88 -2.05
C ALA A 74 -2.86 3.63 -1.77
N ASN A 75 -3.50 4.53 -1.01
CA ASN A 75 -4.94 4.44 -0.73
C ASN A 75 -5.79 4.62 -2.00
N HIS A 76 -5.40 5.51 -2.92
CA HIS A 76 -6.08 5.68 -4.21
C HIS A 76 -5.91 4.44 -5.09
N THR A 77 -4.70 3.89 -5.18
CA THR A 77 -4.39 2.69 -5.97
C THR A 77 -5.29 1.52 -5.57
N ILE A 78 -5.42 1.27 -4.27
CA ILE A 78 -6.27 0.18 -3.76
C ILE A 78 -7.75 0.58 -3.63
N LYS A 79 -8.14 1.82 -3.98
CA LYS A 79 -9.45 2.44 -3.67
C LYS A 79 -9.92 2.09 -2.25
N ALA A 80 -9.05 2.30 -1.27
CA ALA A 80 -9.37 2.05 0.13
C ALA A 80 -10.63 2.81 0.52
N GLU A 81 -11.50 2.18 1.31
CA GLU A 81 -12.62 2.88 1.93
C GLU A 81 -12.13 4.02 2.82
N ASN A 82 -12.96 5.05 2.99
CA ASN A 82 -12.55 6.32 3.58
C ASN A 82 -12.03 6.22 5.03
N LEU A 83 -12.37 5.15 5.76
CA LEU A 83 -12.00 4.90 7.14
C LEU A 83 -11.58 3.43 7.34
N GLY A 84 -10.30 3.20 7.63
CA GLY A 84 -9.75 1.90 8.01
C GLY A 84 -9.20 1.87 9.44
N PRO A 85 -8.70 0.71 9.92
CA PRO A 85 -8.19 0.55 11.30
C PRO A 85 -7.03 1.47 11.68
N LEU A 86 -6.22 1.87 10.71
CA LEU A 86 -5.09 2.78 10.94
C LEU A 86 -5.50 4.24 10.97
N THR A 87 -6.75 4.57 10.64
CA THR A 87 -7.22 5.96 10.59
C THR A 87 -6.96 6.67 11.91
N PRO A 88 -6.20 7.78 11.93
CA PRO A 88 -5.96 8.53 13.14
C PRO A 88 -7.26 9.08 13.72
N LEU A 89 -7.44 8.94 15.03
CA LEU A 89 -8.58 9.49 15.77
C LEU A 89 -8.49 11.01 15.87
N TRP A 90 -7.29 11.48 16.15
CA TRP A 90 -7.03 12.86 16.51
C TRP A 90 -6.60 13.68 15.30
N ARG A 91 -7.00 14.96 15.26
CA ARG A 91 -6.61 15.90 14.19
C ARG A 91 -6.95 15.41 12.77
N ASN A 92 -8.02 14.62 12.67
CA ASN A 92 -8.50 14.05 11.42
C ASN A 92 -9.87 14.61 11.04
N LYS A 93 -9.91 15.40 9.96
CA LYS A 93 -11.14 16.05 9.47
C LYS A 93 -12.25 15.05 9.10
N LYS A 94 -11.89 13.80 8.76
CA LYS A 94 -12.86 12.74 8.47
C LYS A 94 -13.65 12.30 9.71
N LEU A 95 -13.16 12.60 10.91
CA LEU A 95 -13.79 12.28 12.20
C LEU A 95 -14.24 13.54 12.94
N ALA A 96 -14.66 14.58 12.24
CA ALA A 96 -15.16 15.80 12.87
C ALA A 96 -16.30 15.49 13.89
N PRO A 97 -16.28 16.07 15.10
CA PRO A 97 -15.45 17.19 15.53
C PRO A 97 -14.13 16.82 16.25
N LEU A 98 -13.65 15.56 16.16
CA LEU A 98 -12.40 15.15 16.81
C LEU A 98 -11.16 15.87 16.27
N ASP A 99 -11.25 16.39 15.04
CA ASP A 99 -10.20 17.18 14.41
C ASP A 99 -9.80 18.43 15.21
N LYS A 100 -10.75 18.99 15.98
CA LYS A 100 -10.56 20.21 16.78
C LYS A 100 -10.25 19.92 18.25
N LEU A 101 -10.29 18.66 18.68
CA LEU A 101 -10.01 18.30 20.06
C LEU A 101 -8.51 18.13 20.27
N ILE A 102 -8.03 18.65 21.40
CA ILE A 102 -6.70 18.30 21.91
C ILE A 102 -6.80 16.85 22.41
N PRO A 103 -5.93 15.93 21.94
CA PRO A 103 -5.94 14.55 22.41
C PRO A 103 -5.74 14.51 23.93
N PRO A 104 -6.56 13.79 24.70
CA PRO A 104 -6.34 13.66 26.13
C PRO A 104 -5.05 12.89 26.41
N LYS A 105 -4.22 13.40 27.33
CA LYS A 105 -2.94 12.75 27.73
C LYS A 105 -3.13 11.28 28.11
N SER A 106 -4.16 10.98 28.91
CA SER A 106 -4.45 9.60 29.31
C SER A 106 -4.78 8.68 28.14
N CYS A 107 -5.34 9.18 27.03
CA CYS A 107 -5.56 8.38 25.83
C CYS A 107 -4.25 8.16 25.06
N LEU A 108 -3.37 9.17 25.00
CA LEU A 108 -2.06 9.04 24.35
C LEU A 108 -1.14 8.10 25.14
N GLU A 109 -1.17 8.15 26.47
CA GLU A 109 -0.42 7.27 27.37
C GLU A 109 -0.92 5.82 27.29
N ALA A 110 -2.24 5.64 27.14
CA ALA A 110 -2.87 4.35 26.87
C ALA A 110 -2.63 3.83 25.44
N GLY A 111 -1.90 4.56 24.60
CA GLY A 111 -1.58 4.15 23.23
C GLY A 111 -2.72 4.30 22.22
N ILE A 112 -3.76 5.08 22.53
CA ILE A 112 -4.97 5.22 21.70
C ILE A 112 -4.79 6.38 20.71
N TYR A 113 -4.40 6.02 19.48
CA TYR A 113 -4.12 6.93 18.37
C TYR A 113 -5.03 6.69 17.15
N THR A 114 -5.48 5.45 16.91
CA THR A 114 -6.21 5.06 15.70
C THR A 114 -7.58 4.46 15.99
N LEU A 115 -8.44 4.49 14.97
CA LEU A 115 -9.79 3.97 15.06
C LEU A 115 -9.81 2.47 15.39
N GLY A 116 -8.87 1.70 14.86
CA GLY A 116 -8.76 0.26 15.11
C GLY A 116 -8.46 -0.11 16.56
N GLN A 117 -7.90 0.80 17.37
CA GLN A 117 -7.63 0.56 18.80
C GLN A 117 -8.87 0.75 19.67
N VAL A 118 -9.90 1.43 19.16
CA VAL A 118 -11.21 1.58 19.82
C VAL A 118 -12.29 0.72 19.15
N TRP A 119 -11.88 -0.23 18.30
CA TRP A 119 -12.76 -1.10 17.53
C TRP A 119 -12.45 -2.56 17.81
N THR A 120 -13.49 -3.38 17.83
CA THR A 120 -13.44 -4.84 17.99
C THR A 120 -14.07 -5.51 16.79
N ASP A 121 -13.98 -6.83 16.71
CA ASP A 121 -14.62 -7.62 15.64
C ASP A 121 -16.16 -7.48 15.64
N GLN A 122 -16.74 -7.12 16.79
CA GLN A 122 -18.19 -6.88 16.95
C GLN A 122 -18.57 -5.40 16.76
N GLY A 123 -17.64 -4.54 16.37
CA GLY A 123 -17.86 -3.11 16.23
C GLY A 123 -17.12 -2.30 17.29
N MET A 124 -17.56 -1.07 17.54
CA MET A 124 -16.88 -0.18 18.47
C MET A 124 -16.81 -0.78 19.90
N ALA A 125 -15.60 -0.81 20.47
CA ALA A 125 -15.34 -1.32 21.82
C ALA A 125 -16.18 -0.57 22.85
N SER A 126 -16.69 -1.27 23.88
CA SER A 126 -17.38 -0.61 24.98
C SER A 126 -16.38 0.18 25.87
N PHE A 127 -16.86 1.21 26.57
CA PHE A 127 -15.99 1.94 27.52
C PHE A 127 -15.46 1.02 28.63
N ALA A 128 -16.26 0.05 29.08
CA ALA A 128 -15.82 -0.93 30.07
C ALA A 128 -14.66 -1.78 29.54
N HIS A 129 -14.74 -2.20 28.27
CA HIS A 129 -13.66 -2.95 27.62
C HIS A 129 -12.38 -2.11 27.51
N LEU A 130 -12.46 -0.87 27.03
CA LEU A 130 -11.29 0.01 26.92
C LEU A 130 -10.68 0.36 28.28
N LYS A 131 -11.49 0.43 29.33
CA LYS A 131 -11.00 0.62 30.69
C LYS A 131 -10.21 -0.59 31.20
N GLU A 132 -10.66 -1.80 30.87
CA GLU A 132 -10.01 -3.04 31.27
C GLU A 132 -8.73 -3.30 30.46
N THR A 133 -8.79 -3.13 29.14
CA THR A 133 -7.68 -3.40 28.22
C THR A 133 -6.62 -2.32 28.24
N ASP A 134 -7.03 -1.03 28.19
CA ASP A 134 -6.12 0.10 27.99
C ASP A 134 -5.98 1.01 29.23
N SER A 135 -6.52 0.57 30.37
CA SER A 135 -6.46 1.31 31.65
C SER A 135 -6.98 2.75 31.60
N ILE A 136 -7.97 3.04 30.73
CA ILE A 136 -8.52 4.39 30.58
C ILE A 136 -9.28 4.84 31.85
N PRO A 137 -9.00 6.03 32.41
CA PRO A 137 -9.71 6.51 33.59
C PRO A 137 -11.16 6.91 33.28
N ASN A 138 -12.04 6.81 34.29
CA ASN A 138 -13.47 7.17 34.19
C ASN A 138 -13.70 8.61 33.69
N SER A 139 -12.76 9.51 33.92
CA SER A 139 -12.82 10.91 33.45
C SER A 139 -12.89 11.02 31.91
N GLN A 140 -12.45 9.99 31.17
CA GLN A 140 -12.50 9.97 29.71
C GLN A 140 -13.81 9.45 29.13
N TRP A 141 -14.80 9.13 29.96
CA TRP A 141 -16.10 8.63 29.50
C TRP A 141 -16.74 9.55 28.46
N PHE A 142 -16.70 10.87 28.67
CA PHE A 142 -17.20 11.85 27.70
C PHE A 142 -16.38 11.87 26.40
N THR A 143 -15.06 11.74 26.48
CA THR A 143 -14.18 11.65 25.32
C THR A 143 -14.53 10.42 24.48
N TYR A 144 -14.69 9.26 25.12
CA TYR A 144 -15.10 8.03 24.45
C TYR A 144 -16.42 8.20 23.69
N HIS A 145 -17.43 8.83 24.30
CA HIS A 145 -18.70 9.09 23.60
C HIS A 145 -18.57 10.05 22.41
N LYS A 146 -17.67 11.03 22.50
CA LYS A 146 -17.36 11.90 21.34
C LYS A 146 -16.72 11.10 20.21
N ILE A 147 -15.76 10.22 20.51
CA ILE A 147 -15.14 9.33 19.53
C ILE A 147 -16.21 8.45 18.88
N ARG A 148 -17.07 7.83 19.70
CA ARG A 148 -18.14 6.95 19.24
C ARG A 148 -19.09 7.66 18.30
N LYS A 149 -19.56 8.85 18.70
CA LYS A 149 -20.48 9.64 17.88
C LYS A 149 -19.83 10.11 16.57
N ALA A 150 -18.55 10.46 16.58
CA ALA A 150 -17.81 10.86 15.38
C ALA A 150 -17.66 9.68 14.41
N ALA A 151 -17.20 8.53 14.89
CA ALA A 151 -17.04 7.33 14.08
C ALA A 151 -18.38 6.86 13.48
N GLN A 152 -19.44 6.86 14.29
CA GLN A 152 -20.80 6.51 13.85
C GLN A 152 -21.32 7.41 12.73
N ARG A 153 -21.08 8.73 12.83
CA ARG A 153 -21.47 9.69 11.79
C ARG A 153 -20.69 9.45 10.50
N SER A 154 -19.40 9.20 10.59
CA SER A 154 -18.54 9.08 9.41
C SER A 154 -18.65 7.72 8.70
N LEU A 155 -19.04 6.66 9.42
CA LEU A 155 -19.25 5.30 8.88
C LEU A 155 -20.70 5.02 8.44
N ASN A 156 -21.60 6.01 8.54
CA ASN A 156 -23.02 5.89 8.16
C ASN A 156 -23.73 4.66 8.78
N PHE A 157 -23.33 4.20 9.96
CA PHE A 157 -23.95 3.15 10.80
C PHE A 157 -24.27 1.77 10.16
N ARG A 158 -24.13 1.59 8.84
CA ARG A 158 -24.49 0.36 8.14
C ARG A 158 -23.41 -0.72 8.23
N ASN A 159 -22.15 -0.31 8.38
CA ASN A 159 -21.03 -1.23 8.52
C ASN A 159 -20.57 -1.27 9.98
N THR A 160 -20.82 -2.40 10.64
CA THR A 160 -20.26 -2.72 11.96
C THR A 160 -18.76 -3.02 11.90
N GLN A 161 -18.23 -3.33 10.71
CA GLN A 161 -16.84 -3.73 10.52
C GLN A 161 -16.03 -2.65 9.80
N LEU A 162 -14.80 -2.43 10.28
CA LEU A 162 -13.81 -1.62 9.58
C LEU A 162 -13.18 -2.46 8.48
N THR A 163 -13.32 -2.04 7.23
CA THR A 163 -12.68 -2.71 6.11
C THR A 163 -11.16 -2.60 6.25
N VAL A 164 -10.50 -3.76 6.31
CA VAL A 164 -9.03 -3.85 6.35
C VAL A 164 -8.54 -4.04 4.92
N SER A 165 -7.73 -3.12 4.42
CA SER A 165 -7.12 -3.28 3.09
C SER A 165 -5.91 -4.20 3.17
N SER A 166 -5.58 -4.87 2.07
CA SER A 166 -4.36 -5.69 1.92
C SER A 166 -3.08 -4.94 2.33
N VAL A 167 -3.01 -3.64 2.05
CA VAL A 167 -1.87 -2.79 2.46
C VAL A 167 -1.82 -2.62 3.98
N VAL A 168 -2.99 -2.43 4.63
CA VAL A 168 -3.09 -2.34 6.09
C VAL A 168 -2.69 -3.65 6.75
N GLU A 169 -2.99 -4.80 6.15
CA GLU A 169 -2.54 -6.10 6.67
C GLU A 169 -1.02 -6.20 6.73
N VAL A 170 -0.32 -5.72 5.68
CA VAL A 170 1.15 -5.69 5.67
C VAL A 170 1.69 -4.74 6.76
N PHE A 171 1.00 -3.62 7.02
CA PHE A 171 1.33 -2.69 8.10
C PHE A 171 1.10 -3.24 9.51
N LYS A 172 0.23 -4.25 9.68
CA LYS A 172 0.00 -4.89 10.98
C LYS A 172 1.06 -5.95 11.33
N GLN A 173 1.79 -6.44 10.34
CA GLN A 173 2.77 -7.51 10.53
C GLN A 173 4.13 -6.95 10.98
N GLU A 174 4.62 -7.43 12.12
CA GLU A 174 5.91 -7.07 12.72
C GLU A 174 7.14 -7.69 12.05
N GLN A 175 6.96 -8.80 11.32
CA GLN A 175 8.09 -9.49 10.67
C GLN A 175 8.76 -8.59 9.64
N THR A 176 10.09 -8.52 9.59
CA THR A 176 10.85 -7.61 8.72
C THR A 176 11.06 -8.12 7.28
N GLY A 177 10.94 -9.44 7.06
CA GLY A 177 11.27 -10.08 5.79
C GLY A 177 10.33 -9.74 4.63
N HIS A 178 10.89 -9.51 3.44
CA HIS A 178 10.19 -9.38 2.15
C HIS A 178 9.10 -8.29 2.05
N LYS A 179 9.13 -7.25 2.91
CA LYS A 179 8.08 -6.23 2.96
C LYS A 179 7.79 -5.52 1.64
N ILE A 180 8.81 -5.23 0.83
CA ILE A 180 8.61 -4.63 -0.50
C ILE A 180 7.76 -5.56 -1.36
N THR A 181 8.07 -6.86 -1.39
CA THR A 181 7.28 -7.87 -2.12
C THR A 181 5.86 -7.96 -1.58
N MET A 182 5.67 -7.89 -0.25
CA MET A 182 4.35 -7.94 0.38
C MET A 182 3.50 -6.71 0.02
N PHE A 183 4.07 -5.51 0.16
CA PHE A 183 3.38 -4.28 -0.25
C PHE A 183 3.08 -4.27 -1.75
N TYR A 184 4.02 -4.73 -2.58
CA TYR A 184 3.81 -4.84 -4.01
C TYR A 184 2.62 -5.75 -4.34
N ARG A 185 2.56 -6.96 -3.73
CA ARG A 185 1.43 -7.88 -3.89
C ARG A 185 0.12 -7.27 -3.37
N ALA A 186 0.16 -6.59 -2.23
CA ALA A 186 -1.00 -5.94 -1.63
C ALA A 186 -1.55 -4.81 -2.51
N LEU A 187 -0.69 -4.03 -3.15
CA LEU A 187 -1.08 -2.98 -4.10
C LEU A 187 -1.60 -3.56 -5.42
N MET A 188 -0.96 -4.63 -5.91
CA MET A 188 -1.28 -5.26 -7.18
C MET A 188 -2.58 -6.07 -7.13
N SER A 189 -2.87 -6.75 -6.02
CA SER A 189 -4.02 -7.67 -5.90
C SER A 189 -5.37 -7.00 -6.25
N PRO A 190 -5.72 -5.82 -5.71
CA PRO A 190 -6.95 -5.12 -6.10
C PRO A 190 -6.97 -4.69 -7.57
N ILE A 191 -5.82 -4.39 -8.17
CA ILE A 191 -5.71 -4.00 -9.58
C ILE A 191 -6.01 -5.21 -10.46
N ILE A 192 -5.38 -6.35 -10.17
CA ILE A 192 -5.63 -7.62 -10.87
C ILE A 192 -7.09 -8.05 -10.69
N GLN A 193 -7.69 -7.89 -9.51
CA GLN A 193 -9.09 -8.26 -9.32
C GLN A 193 -10.07 -7.40 -10.12
N ARG A 194 -9.78 -6.10 -10.29
CA ARG A 194 -10.65 -5.15 -11.02
C ARG A 194 -10.48 -5.23 -12.52
N SER A 195 -9.24 -5.40 -12.93
CA SER A 195 -8.83 -5.56 -14.31
C SER A 195 -8.01 -6.84 -14.36
N PRO A 196 -8.68 -8.02 -14.35
CA PRO A 196 -7.98 -9.28 -14.52
C PRO A 196 -7.09 -9.12 -15.74
N LEU A 197 -5.81 -9.43 -15.54
CA LEU A 197 -4.81 -9.36 -16.58
C LEU A 197 -5.37 -10.13 -17.77
N LYS A 198 -5.86 -9.40 -18.78
CA LYS A 198 -6.33 -9.91 -20.07
C LYS A 198 -5.18 -10.48 -20.90
N VAL A 199 -4.16 -11.02 -20.24
CA VAL A 199 -3.00 -11.63 -20.88
C VAL A 199 -3.48 -12.82 -21.69
N ARG A 200 -4.51 -13.53 -21.23
CA ARG A 200 -5.21 -14.53 -22.02
C ARG A 200 -5.88 -13.91 -23.25
N ASP A 201 -6.79 -12.94 -23.09
CA ASP A 201 -7.44 -12.28 -24.25
C ASP A 201 -6.42 -11.72 -25.25
N ARG A 202 -5.29 -11.19 -24.75
CA ARG A 202 -4.22 -10.61 -25.56
C ARG A 202 -3.39 -11.68 -26.26
N TRP A 203 -3.10 -12.79 -25.59
CA TRP A 203 -2.50 -13.97 -26.22
C TRP A 203 -3.46 -14.59 -27.24
N GLU A 204 -4.75 -14.70 -26.96
CA GLU A 204 -5.76 -15.15 -27.93
C GLU A 204 -6.01 -14.16 -29.07
N THR A 205 -5.52 -12.91 -28.94
CA THR A 205 -5.50 -11.93 -30.05
C THR A 205 -4.28 -12.14 -30.94
N ASP A 206 -3.13 -12.49 -30.35
CA ASP A 206 -1.84 -12.64 -31.06
C ASP A 206 -1.57 -14.09 -31.52
N THR A 207 -2.24 -15.07 -30.91
CA THR A 207 -2.22 -16.51 -31.20
C THR A 207 -3.66 -16.99 -31.43
N GLU A 208 -3.84 -18.07 -32.18
CA GLU A 208 -5.17 -18.71 -32.32
C GLU A 208 -5.75 -19.09 -30.95
N GLN A 209 -7.07 -19.35 -30.88
CA GLN A 209 -7.78 -19.64 -29.63
C GLN A 209 -7.04 -20.65 -28.76
N ILE A 210 -6.72 -20.24 -27.53
CA ILE A 210 -6.02 -21.05 -26.55
C ILE A 210 -7.06 -21.74 -25.66
N THR A 211 -7.06 -23.06 -25.65
CA THR A 211 -7.95 -23.84 -24.77
C THR A 211 -7.57 -23.67 -23.30
N ASP A 212 -8.52 -23.90 -22.39
CA ASP A 212 -8.28 -23.80 -20.93
C ASP A 212 -7.10 -24.68 -20.49
N ASP A 213 -6.99 -25.90 -21.04
CA ASP A 213 -5.91 -26.84 -20.71
C ASP A 213 -4.53 -26.33 -21.18
N GLN A 214 -4.46 -25.74 -22.38
CA GLN A 214 -3.23 -25.14 -22.89
C GLN A 214 -2.81 -23.91 -22.09
N TRP A 215 -3.78 -23.09 -21.68
CA TRP A 215 -3.54 -21.94 -20.82
C TRP A 215 -3.00 -22.35 -19.45
N ASP A 216 -3.62 -23.37 -18.84
CA ASP A 216 -3.23 -23.89 -17.53
C ASP A 216 -1.83 -24.55 -17.58
N GLN A 217 -1.48 -25.20 -18.70
CA GLN A 217 -0.15 -25.74 -18.94
C GLN A 217 0.91 -24.64 -19.17
N ALA A 218 0.58 -23.58 -19.90
CA ALA A 218 1.45 -22.42 -20.07
C ALA A 218 1.73 -21.71 -18.74
N CYS A 219 0.70 -21.52 -17.90
CA CYS A 219 0.87 -20.98 -16.55
C CYS A 219 1.77 -21.88 -15.68
N LYS A 220 1.61 -23.20 -15.74
CA LYS A 220 2.45 -24.17 -15.01
C LYS A 220 3.90 -24.14 -15.48
N LEU A 221 4.15 -24.06 -16.79
CA LEU A 221 5.49 -23.96 -17.37
C LEU A 221 6.19 -22.65 -16.99
N ILE A 222 5.48 -21.52 -17.08
CA ILE A 222 6.00 -20.21 -16.63
C ILE A 222 6.33 -20.25 -15.13
N ALA A 223 5.47 -20.84 -14.31
CA ALA A 223 5.70 -20.99 -12.88
C ALA A 223 6.85 -21.96 -12.53
N GLN A 224 7.09 -22.97 -13.36
CA GLN A 224 8.23 -23.89 -13.22
C GLN A 224 9.55 -23.19 -13.57
N HIS A 225 9.62 -22.50 -14.72
CA HIS A 225 10.80 -21.73 -15.11
C HIS A 225 11.09 -20.56 -14.16
N TRP A 226 10.10 -20.02 -13.47
CA TRP A 226 10.31 -19.01 -12.40
C TRP A 226 10.76 -19.59 -11.05
N LYS A 227 10.62 -20.91 -10.84
CA LYS A 227 11.09 -21.58 -9.62
C LYS A 227 12.52 -22.09 -9.73
N ASP A 228 13.16 -21.97 -10.90
CA ASP A 228 14.57 -22.30 -11.06
C ASP A 228 15.43 -21.38 -10.19
N ARG A 229 16.25 -22.01 -9.33
CA ARG A 229 17.01 -21.32 -8.27
C ARG A 229 18.16 -20.46 -8.81
N SER A 230 18.55 -20.68 -10.06
CA SER A 230 19.60 -19.93 -10.73
C SER A 230 18.97 -19.05 -11.79
N PRO A 231 19.20 -17.72 -11.77
CA PRO A 231 18.82 -16.87 -12.89
C PRO A 231 19.49 -17.39 -14.17
N PRO A 232 18.88 -17.22 -15.34
CA PRO A 232 19.54 -17.53 -16.61
C PRO A 232 20.87 -16.79 -16.65
N THR A 233 21.91 -17.48 -17.10
CA THR A 233 23.21 -16.84 -17.30
C THR A 233 23.06 -15.74 -18.36
N TYR A 234 23.91 -14.72 -18.31
CA TYR A 234 23.85 -13.62 -19.29
C TYR A 234 23.79 -14.13 -20.76
N PRO A 235 24.58 -15.14 -21.18
CA PRO A 235 24.48 -15.69 -22.54
C PRO A 235 23.13 -16.35 -22.86
N GLU A 236 22.51 -17.02 -21.90
CA GLU A 236 21.19 -17.65 -22.08
C GLU A 236 20.09 -16.60 -22.17
N TRP A 237 20.18 -15.55 -21.35
CA TRP A 237 19.26 -14.42 -21.41
C TRP A 237 19.42 -13.64 -22.72
N GLU A 238 20.66 -13.35 -23.14
CA GLU A 238 21.00 -12.67 -24.38
C GLU A 238 20.44 -13.42 -25.60
N LYS A 239 20.66 -14.74 -25.65
CA LYS A 239 20.11 -15.61 -26.70
C LYS A 239 18.57 -15.57 -26.74
N SER A 240 17.93 -15.66 -25.57
CA SER A 240 16.46 -15.63 -25.48
C SER A 240 15.89 -14.29 -25.95
N ILE A 241 16.56 -13.19 -25.64
CA ILE A 241 16.18 -11.85 -26.09
C ILE A 241 16.35 -11.73 -27.62
N GLN A 242 17.45 -12.22 -28.19
CA GLN A 242 17.68 -12.22 -29.64
C GLN A 242 16.62 -13.03 -30.40
N GLU A 243 16.28 -14.22 -29.89
CA GLU A 243 15.23 -15.06 -30.47
C GLU A 243 13.85 -14.38 -30.42
N THR A 244 13.52 -13.76 -29.28
CA THR A 244 12.27 -13.01 -29.10
C THR A 244 12.20 -11.80 -30.03
N GLN A 245 13.29 -11.03 -30.12
CA GLN A 245 13.39 -9.89 -31.03
C GLN A 245 13.18 -10.31 -32.50
N ALA A 246 13.78 -11.43 -32.92
CA ALA A 246 13.64 -11.94 -34.29
C ALA A 246 12.18 -12.33 -34.62
N VAL A 247 11.51 -13.02 -33.69
CA VAL A 247 10.09 -13.39 -33.83
C VAL A 247 9.20 -12.15 -33.89
N GLU A 248 9.38 -11.21 -32.96
CA GLU A 248 8.61 -9.96 -32.94
C GLU A 248 8.86 -9.11 -34.18
N HIS A 249 10.08 -9.11 -34.72
CA HIS A 249 10.39 -8.38 -35.94
C HIS A 249 9.63 -8.97 -37.15
N MET A 250 9.56 -10.30 -37.25
CA MET A 250 8.77 -10.97 -38.28
C MET A 250 7.27 -10.63 -38.16
N LEU A 251 6.73 -10.64 -36.94
CA LEU A 251 5.34 -10.26 -36.68
C LEU A 251 5.07 -8.79 -37.01
N ALA A 252 5.97 -7.89 -36.64
CA ALA A 252 5.85 -6.46 -36.94
C ALA A 252 5.90 -6.17 -38.45
N ARG A 253 6.68 -6.95 -39.22
CA ARG A 253 6.67 -6.90 -40.69
C ARG A 253 5.34 -7.35 -41.27
N LYS A 254 4.79 -8.47 -40.77
CA LYS A 254 3.49 -8.99 -41.20
C LYS A 254 2.36 -7.99 -40.91
N ASN A 255 2.44 -7.29 -39.78
CA ASN A 255 1.38 -6.39 -39.30
C ASN A 255 1.59 -4.92 -39.71
N GLY A 256 2.66 -4.59 -40.45
CA GLY A 256 2.97 -3.21 -40.87
C GLY A 256 3.38 -2.26 -39.74
N THR A 257 3.72 -2.77 -38.55
CA THR A 257 4.05 -1.99 -37.34
C THR A 257 5.56 -1.88 -37.08
N VAL A 258 6.40 -2.14 -38.10
CA VAL A 258 7.87 -2.18 -37.99
C VAL A 258 8.47 -0.96 -37.29
N LYS A 259 7.94 0.25 -37.54
CA LYS A 259 8.45 1.50 -36.94
C LYS A 259 8.31 1.52 -35.41
N GLN A 260 7.21 0.98 -34.87
CA GLN A 260 7.00 0.87 -33.43
C GLN A 260 7.93 -0.20 -32.83
N HIS A 261 8.06 -1.35 -33.49
CA HIS A 261 9.00 -2.39 -33.09
C HIS A 261 10.44 -1.86 -33.02
N LEU A 262 10.91 -1.14 -34.04
CA LEU A 262 12.24 -0.54 -34.03
C LEU A 262 12.44 0.47 -32.89
N SER A 263 11.40 1.23 -32.51
CA SER A 263 11.49 2.17 -31.38
C SER A 263 11.57 1.47 -30.02
N ILE A 264 10.94 0.30 -29.88
CA ILE A 264 10.96 -0.49 -28.65
C ILE A 264 12.31 -1.20 -28.48
N TRP A 265 12.87 -1.71 -29.59
CA TRP A 265 14.11 -2.48 -29.61
C TRP A 265 15.36 -1.65 -29.90
N GLN A 266 15.24 -0.33 -30.02
CA GLN A 266 16.31 0.56 -30.49
C GLN A 266 17.61 0.41 -29.68
N LEU A 267 17.52 0.29 -28.35
CA LEU A 267 18.69 0.15 -27.49
C LEU A 267 19.43 -1.17 -27.70
N TRP A 268 18.69 -2.24 -28.04
CA TRP A 268 19.25 -3.58 -28.26
C TRP A 268 19.80 -3.77 -29.69
N ILE A 269 19.20 -3.08 -30.66
CA ILE A 269 19.65 -3.06 -32.05
C ILE A 269 20.98 -2.30 -32.19
N LEU A 270 21.16 -1.22 -31.42
CA LEU A 270 22.35 -0.36 -31.50
C LEU A 270 23.60 -0.96 -30.82
N GLU A 271 23.45 -1.91 -29.91
CA GLU A 271 24.57 -2.61 -29.26
C GLU A 271 25.14 -3.78 -30.09
N ASN A 272 24.44 -4.19 -31.17
CA ASN A 272 24.83 -5.34 -32.02
C ASN A 272 25.38 -4.92 -33.41
N VAL A 273 25.88 -3.69 -33.56
CA VAL A 273 26.57 -3.20 -34.77
C VAL A 273 28.08 -3.08 -34.53
#